data_AF-A0A3L6JGC6-F1
#
_entry.id   AF-A0A3L6JGC6-F1
#
_cell.length_a   1.000
_cell.length_b   1.000
_cell.length_c   1.000
_cell.angle_alpha   90.00
_cell.angle_beta   90.00
_cell.angle_gamma   90.00
#
_symmetry.space_group_name_H-M   'P 1'
#
loop_
_entity.id
_entity.type
_entity.pdbx_description
1 polymer ?
#
loop_
_entity_poly.entity_id
_entity_poly.type
_entity_poly.pdbx_seq_one_letter_code
_entity_poly.pdbx_strand_id
1 'polypeptide(L)'
;MAHELLKLLANVVAAKRDLKQVYYTSRDKESKIDAKGLVAATIAVQKLLEELVDLSRKKRVAKKVLSDRKAELTTGRWSIGLPKRIKEFTEKSKSLEQQHLTKYADSLLQYIESIGQELAKWIEDIITLTEIPKPPRE
;
A
#
# COMPACT_ATOMS: atom_id res chain seq x y z
N MET A 1 14.86 6.37 -4.24
CA MET A 1 13.38 6.43 -4.15
C MET A 1 12.58 5.82 -5.29
N ALA A 2 12.77 6.16 -6.57
CA ALA A 2 11.97 5.54 -7.64
C ALA A 2 12.03 3.99 -7.64
N HIS A 3 13.22 3.43 -7.36
CA HIS A 3 13.40 1.99 -7.19
C HIS A 3 12.62 1.43 -5.99
N GLU A 4 12.62 2.12 -4.85
CA GLU A 4 11.91 1.68 -3.64
C GLU A 4 10.38 1.69 -3.83
N LEU A 5 9.84 2.70 -4.51
CA LEU A 5 8.41 2.73 -4.85
C LEU A 5 8.01 1.59 -5.78
N LEU A 6 8.84 1.28 -6.79
CA LEU A 6 8.60 0.15 -7.69
C LEU A 6 8.70 -1.20 -6.96
N LYS A 7 9.65 -1.33 -6.04
CA LYS A 7 9.77 -2.52 -5.18
C LYS A 7 8.55 -2.69 -4.29
N LEU A 8 8.09 -1.61 -3.63
CA LEU A 8 6.87 -1.63 -2.84
C LEU A 8 5.64 -1.97 -3.70
N LEU A 9 5.54 -1.41 -4.90
CA LEU A 9 4.47 -1.72 -5.84
C LEU A 9 4.47 -3.21 -6.22
N ALA A 10 5.64 -3.79 -6.52
CA ALA A 10 5.75 -5.22 -6.79
C ALA A 10 5.28 -6.07 -5.60
N ASN A 11 5.66 -5.68 -4.39
CA ASN A 11 5.21 -6.32 -3.14
C ASN A 11 3.68 -6.22 -2.96
N VAL A 12 3.09 -5.06 -3.25
CA VAL A 12 1.63 -4.84 -3.19
C VAL A 12 0.90 -5.69 -4.22
N VAL A 13 1.43 -5.80 -5.44
CA VAL A 13 0.86 -6.66 -6.50
C VAL A 13 0.91 -8.13 -6.10
N ALA A 14 2.02 -8.59 -5.53
CA ALA A 14 2.14 -9.94 -4.98
C ALA A 14 1.15 -10.17 -3.84
N ALA A 15 1.10 -9.26 -2.86
CA ALA A 15 0.17 -9.32 -1.74
C ALA A 15 -1.30 -9.42 -2.21
N LYS A 16 -1.69 -8.61 -3.19
CA LYS A 16 -3.02 -8.66 -3.80
C LYS A 16 -3.33 -10.03 -4.40
N ARG A 17 -2.36 -10.65 -5.07
CA ARG A 17 -2.53 -11.99 -5.67
C ARG A 17 -2.73 -13.04 -4.57
N ASP A 18 -1.93 -12.99 -3.52
CA ASP A 18 -1.98 -13.97 -2.43
C ASP A 18 -3.31 -13.83 -1.64
N LEU A 19 -3.77 -12.60 -1.39
CA LEU A 19 -5.09 -12.35 -0.80
C LEU A 19 -6.25 -12.82 -1.69
N LYS A 20 -6.14 -12.62 -3.01
CA LYS A 20 -7.13 -13.17 -3.97
C LYS A 20 -7.17 -14.68 -3.91
N GLN A 21 -6.02 -15.34 -3.74
CA GLN A 21 -5.99 -16.79 -3.58
C GLN A 21 -6.82 -17.20 -2.36
N VAL A 22 -6.63 -16.57 -1.19
CA VAL A 22 -7.44 -16.84 0.01
C VAL A 22 -8.93 -16.64 -0.26
N TYR A 23 -9.31 -15.54 -0.91
CA TYR A 23 -10.71 -15.26 -1.28
C TYR A 23 -11.34 -16.37 -2.15
N TYR A 24 -10.62 -16.83 -3.18
CA TYR A 24 -11.16 -17.84 -4.10
C TYR A 24 -11.12 -19.25 -3.52
N THR A 25 -10.18 -19.57 -2.63
CA THR A 25 -10.05 -20.92 -2.06
C THR A 25 -10.82 -21.13 -0.76
N SER A 26 -11.17 -20.06 -0.04
CA SER A 26 -11.96 -20.19 1.19
C SER A 26 -13.34 -20.78 0.88
N ARG A 27 -13.83 -21.63 1.78
CA ARG A 27 -15.22 -22.14 1.75
C ARG A 27 -16.14 -21.35 2.67
N ASP A 28 -15.58 -20.81 3.74
CA ASP A 28 -16.30 -20.01 4.72
C ASP A 28 -16.63 -18.62 4.16
N LYS A 29 -17.85 -18.14 4.41
CA LYS A 29 -18.34 -16.87 3.86
C LYS A 29 -17.70 -15.67 4.55
N GLU A 30 -17.44 -15.74 5.86
CA GLU A 30 -16.86 -14.63 6.63
C GLU A 30 -15.39 -14.45 6.24
N SER A 31 -14.62 -15.54 6.16
CA SER A 31 -13.26 -15.55 5.61
C SER A 31 -13.18 -14.90 4.22
N LYS A 32 -14.20 -15.12 3.36
CA LYS A 32 -14.26 -14.47 2.04
C LYS A 32 -14.49 -12.98 2.14
N ILE A 33 -15.35 -12.54 3.06
CA ILE A 33 -15.61 -11.11 3.27
C ILE A 33 -14.34 -10.43 3.74
N ASP A 34 -13.64 -11.01 4.71
CA ASP A 34 -12.37 -10.52 5.24
C ASP A 34 -11.32 -10.41 4.13
N ALA A 35 -11.10 -11.49 3.38
CA ALA A 35 -10.16 -11.51 2.27
C ALA A 35 -10.54 -10.50 1.18
N LYS A 36 -11.84 -10.32 0.88
CA LYS A 36 -12.32 -9.33 -0.10
C LYS A 36 -12.01 -7.90 0.36
N GLY A 37 -12.22 -7.58 1.64
CA GLY A 37 -11.87 -6.28 2.22
C GLY A 37 -10.39 -5.97 2.07
N LEU A 38 -9.54 -6.95 2.43
CA LEU A 38 -8.09 -6.84 2.28
C LEU A 38 -7.65 -6.66 0.82
N VAL A 39 -8.26 -7.40 -0.12
CA VAL A 39 -8.00 -7.22 -1.57
C VAL A 39 -8.36 -5.81 -2.03
N ALA A 40 -9.52 -5.30 -1.63
CA ALA A 40 -9.98 -3.97 -2.00
C ALA A 40 -9.03 -2.87 -1.51
N ALA A 41 -8.65 -2.91 -0.23
CA ALA A 41 -7.68 -1.98 0.36
C ALA A 41 -6.31 -2.06 -0.34
N THR A 42 -5.85 -3.27 -0.66
CA THR A 42 -4.58 -3.47 -1.38
C THR A 42 -4.62 -2.89 -2.80
N ILE A 43 -5.77 -3.00 -3.49
CA ILE A 43 -5.97 -2.36 -4.81
C ILE A 43 -5.91 -0.84 -4.70
N ALA A 44 -6.50 -0.25 -3.66
CA ALA A 44 -6.43 1.20 -3.44
C ALA A 44 -4.98 1.67 -3.26
N VAL A 45 -4.21 0.98 -2.42
CA VAL A 45 -2.77 1.25 -2.23
C VAL A 45 -1.99 1.10 -3.54
N GLN A 46 -2.28 0.07 -4.33
CA GLN A 46 -1.64 -0.12 -5.64
C GLN A 46 -1.83 1.10 -6.55
N LYS A 47 -3.06 1.61 -6.65
CA LYS A 47 -3.37 2.77 -7.50
C LYS A 47 -2.62 4.02 -7.06
N LEU A 48 -2.55 4.27 -5.75
CA LEU A 48 -1.81 5.41 -5.19
C LEU A 48 -0.30 5.30 -5.47
N LEU A 49 0.27 4.09 -5.40
CA LEU A 49 1.67 3.86 -5.76
C LEU A 49 1.93 4.08 -7.26
N GLU A 50 1.03 3.61 -8.12
CA GLU A 50 1.11 3.84 -9.56
C GLU A 50 1.11 5.34 -9.89
N GLU A 51 0.22 6.09 -9.24
CA GLU A 51 0.15 7.55 -9.36
C GLU A 51 1.42 8.25 -8.86
N LEU A 52 1.93 7.87 -7.68
CA LEU A 52 3.20 8.41 -7.16
C LEU A 52 4.39 8.12 -8.07
N VAL A 53 4.46 6.91 -8.64
CA VAL A 53 5.49 6.56 -9.62
C VAL A 53 5.38 7.46 -10.85
N ASP A 54 4.17 7.68 -11.37
CA ASP A 54 3.95 8.57 -12.51
C ASP A 54 4.30 10.04 -12.20
N LEU A 55 3.86 10.56 -11.06
CA LEU A 55 4.21 11.90 -10.59
C LEU A 55 5.72 12.07 -10.42
N SER A 56 6.41 11.06 -9.86
CA SER A 56 7.87 11.09 -9.70
C SER A 56 8.62 11.14 -11.03
N ARG A 57 8.03 10.59 -12.11
CA ARG A 57 8.60 10.66 -13.46
C ARG A 57 8.36 12.02 -14.10
N LYS A 58 7.17 12.58 -13.93
CA LYS A 58 6.73 13.82 -14.59
C LYS A 58 7.19 15.10 -13.89
N LYS A 59 7.31 15.10 -12.57
CA LYS A 59 7.53 16.32 -11.78
C LYS A 59 8.82 16.26 -10.97
N ARG A 60 9.69 17.27 -11.12
CA ARG A 60 10.91 17.40 -10.32
C ARG A 60 10.63 17.61 -8.83
N VAL A 61 9.54 18.33 -8.52
CA VAL A 61 9.07 18.54 -7.13
C VAL A 61 8.71 17.21 -6.47
N ALA A 62 8.02 16.31 -7.19
CA ALA A 62 7.70 14.97 -6.70
C ALA A 62 8.96 14.17 -6.33
N LYS A 63 10.01 14.23 -7.16
CA LYS A 63 11.29 13.60 -6.81
C LYS A 63 11.87 14.15 -5.51
N LYS A 64 11.79 15.47 -5.29
CA LYS A 64 12.31 16.14 -4.10
C LYS A 64 11.52 15.74 -2.83
N VAL A 65 10.18 15.79 -2.90
CA VAL A 65 9.30 15.39 -1.80
C VAL A 65 9.53 13.92 -1.45
N LEU A 66 9.56 13.05 -2.45
CA LEU A 66 9.75 11.62 -2.23
C LEU A 66 11.17 11.26 -1.80
N SER A 67 12.18 12.06 -2.12
CA SER A 67 13.56 11.86 -1.64
C SER A 67 13.80 12.26 -0.18
N ASP A 68 12.77 12.70 0.54
CA ASP A 68 12.89 12.91 1.98
C ASP A 68 13.24 11.58 2.67
N ARG A 69 14.23 11.62 3.57
CA ARG A 69 14.66 10.48 4.39
C ARG A 69 13.50 9.83 5.14
N LYS A 70 12.48 10.60 5.53
CA LYS A 70 11.27 10.06 6.16
C LYS A 70 10.47 9.17 5.19
N ALA A 71 10.33 9.60 3.93
CA ALA A 71 9.61 8.83 2.90
C ALA A 71 10.38 7.55 2.51
N GLU A 72 11.71 7.63 2.45
CA GLU A 72 12.59 6.47 2.25
C GLU A 72 12.44 5.42 3.36
N LEU A 73 12.60 5.82 4.62
CA LEU A 73 12.48 4.92 5.77
C LEU A 73 11.08 4.30 5.88
N THR A 74 10.05 5.07 5.53
CA THR A 74 8.67 4.61 5.59
C THR A 74 8.36 3.60 4.49
N THR A 75 8.80 3.88 3.26
CA THR A 75 8.70 2.93 2.13
C THR A 75 9.46 1.63 2.40
N GLY A 76 10.65 1.72 3.00
CA GLY A 76 11.43 0.56 3.43
C GLY A 76 10.69 -0.30 4.46
N ARG A 77 10.08 0.32 5.48
CA ARG A 77 9.28 -0.39 6.49
C ARG A 77 8.08 -1.11 5.87
N TRP A 78 7.37 -0.48 4.95
CA TRP A 78 6.23 -1.12 4.27
C TRP A 78 6.69 -2.27 3.36
N SER A 79 7.83 -2.11 2.67
CA SER A 79 8.39 -3.14 1.80
C SER A 79 8.77 -4.43 2.53
N ILE A 80 9.08 -4.35 3.81
CA ILE A 80 9.37 -5.51 4.66
C ILE A 80 8.10 -5.99 5.37
N GLY A 81 7.32 -5.06 5.92
CA GLY A 81 6.18 -5.36 6.78
C GLY A 81 4.97 -5.93 6.04
N LEU A 82 4.63 -5.39 4.87
CA LEU A 82 3.43 -5.80 4.13
C LEU A 82 3.52 -7.27 3.67
N PRO A 83 4.59 -7.72 2.97
CA PRO A 83 4.67 -9.12 2.55
C PRO A 83 4.60 -10.11 3.72
N LYS A 84 5.27 -9.78 4.84
CA LYS A 84 5.28 -10.62 6.03
C LYS A 84 3.87 -10.80 6.60
N ARG A 85 3.12 -9.70 6.80
CA ARG A 85 1.77 -9.76 7.38
C ARG A 85 0.77 -10.46 6.46
N ILE A 86 0.90 -10.30 5.15
CA ILE A 86 0.04 -10.98 4.16
C ILE A 86 0.31 -12.49 4.17
N LYS A 87 1.58 -12.89 4.23
CA LYS A 87 1.97 -14.29 4.35
C LYS A 87 1.42 -14.90 5.64
N GLU A 88 1.59 -14.22 6.77
CA GLU A 88 1.02 -14.64 8.05
C GLU A 88 -0.52 -14.78 8.00
N PHE A 89 -1.23 -13.84 7.37
CA PHE A 89 -2.68 -13.97 7.17
C PHE A 89 -3.05 -15.21 6.35
N THR A 90 -2.34 -15.44 5.25
CA THR A 90 -2.58 -16.59 4.35
C THR A 90 -2.31 -17.93 5.02
N GLU A 91 -1.34 -17.98 5.94
CA GLU A 91 -1.06 -19.16 6.76
C GLU A 91 -2.16 -19.34 7.82
N LYS A 92 -2.48 -18.26 8.55
CA LYS A 92 -3.51 -18.27 9.60
C LYS A 92 -4.91 -18.58 9.07
N SER A 93 -5.24 -18.17 7.84
CA SER A 93 -6.54 -18.45 7.22
C SER A 93 -6.79 -19.95 6.98
N LYS A 94 -5.76 -20.79 7.11
CA LYS A 94 -5.87 -22.25 6.95
C LYS A 94 -6.05 -22.98 8.28
N SER A 95 -5.70 -22.35 9.40
CA SER A 95 -5.56 -23.03 10.70
C SER A 95 -6.29 -22.36 11.85
N LEU A 96 -6.56 -21.05 11.77
CA LEU A 96 -7.28 -20.33 12.83
C LEU A 96 -8.79 -20.48 12.68
N GLU A 97 -9.47 -20.48 13.82
CA GLU A 97 -10.91 -20.25 13.87
C GLU A 97 -11.26 -18.87 13.34
N GLN A 98 -12.42 -18.77 12.69
CA GLN A 98 -12.87 -17.57 11.98
C GLN A 98 -12.85 -16.31 12.86
N GLN A 99 -13.32 -16.39 14.12
CA GLN A 99 -13.31 -15.28 15.06
C GLN A 99 -11.92 -14.66 15.31
N HIS A 100 -10.87 -15.49 15.30
CA HIS A 100 -9.49 -15.03 15.48
C HIS A 100 -8.90 -14.54 14.15
N LEU A 101 -9.30 -15.15 13.04
CA LEU A 101 -8.92 -14.72 11.71
C LEU A 101 -9.44 -13.32 11.40
N THR A 102 -10.71 -13.02 11.72
CA THR A 102 -11.30 -11.69 11.51
C THR A 102 -10.56 -10.61 12.30
N LYS A 103 -10.22 -10.85 13.57
CA LYS A 103 -9.40 -9.90 14.35
C LYS A 103 -8.04 -9.61 13.70
N TYR A 104 -7.41 -10.64 13.11
CA TYR A 104 -6.17 -10.43 12.38
C TYR A 104 -6.40 -9.68 11.06
N ALA A 105 -7.47 -10.01 10.34
CA ALA A 105 -7.87 -9.34 9.11
C ALA A 105 -8.12 -7.85 9.34
N ASP A 106 -8.82 -7.47 10.43
CA ASP A 106 -9.09 -6.08 10.79
C ASP A 106 -7.79 -5.31 11.06
N SER A 107 -6.87 -5.90 11.84
CA SER A 107 -5.57 -5.28 12.12
C SER A 107 -4.73 -5.12 10.85
N LEU A 108 -4.78 -6.11 9.95
CA LEU A 108 -4.10 -6.04 8.66
C LEU A 108 -4.76 -5.01 7.74
N LEU A 109 -6.08 -4.89 7.74
CA LEU A 109 -6.82 -3.90 6.98
C LEU A 109 -6.42 -2.49 7.41
N GLN A 110 -6.46 -2.21 8.72
CA GLN A 110 -6.01 -0.93 9.28
C GLN A 110 -4.56 -0.60 8.89
N TYR A 111 -3.68 -1.61 8.90
CA TYR A 111 -2.31 -1.43 8.44
C TYR A 111 -2.25 -1.01 6.96
N ILE A 112 -2.98 -1.69 6.08
CA ILE A 112 -3.02 -1.36 4.64
C ILE A 112 -3.64 0.03 4.40
N GLU A 113 -4.71 0.36 5.12
CA GLU A 113 -5.35 1.68 5.04
C GLU A 113 -4.41 2.80 5.50
N SER A 114 -3.62 2.56 6.55
CA SER A 114 -2.61 3.55 7.00
C SER A 114 -1.53 3.81 5.94
N ILE A 115 -1.16 2.79 5.15
CA ILE A 115 -0.29 2.98 3.98
C ILE A 115 -1.00 3.87 2.96
N GLY A 116 -2.26 3.56 2.63
CA GLY A 116 -3.04 4.35 1.67
C GLY A 116 -3.17 5.81 2.06
N GLN A 117 -3.45 6.10 3.33
CA GLN A 117 -3.56 7.47 3.85
C GLN A 117 -2.25 8.25 3.69
N GLU A 118 -1.12 7.66 4.05
CA GLU A 118 0.18 8.33 3.94
C GLU A 118 0.58 8.55 2.47
N LEU A 119 0.31 7.59 1.57
CA LEU A 119 0.57 7.76 0.14
C LEU A 119 -0.31 8.87 -0.47
N ALA A 120 -1.60 8.92 -0.11
CA ALA A 120 -2.52 9.97 -0.55
C ALA A 120 -2.04 11.35 -0.10
N LYS A 121 -1.57 11.46 1.15
CA LYS A 121 -0.97 12.69 1.67
C LYS A 121 0.26 13.12 0.85
N TRP A 122 1.14 12.19 0.50
CA TRP A 122 2.30 12.53 -0.35
C TRP A 122 1.87 13.04 -1.73
N ILE A 123 0.83 12.46 -2.32
CA ILE A 123 0.27 12.94 -3.59
C ILE A 123 -0.27 14.37 -3.44
N GLU A 124 -1.05 14.63 -2.39
CA GLU A 124 -1.60 15.95 -2.08
C GLU A 124 -0.48 16.99 -1.92
N ASP A 125 0.52 16.70 -1.09
CA ASP A 125 1.68 17.58 -0.88
C ASP A 125 2.40 17.90 -2.22
N ILE A 126 2.55 16.90 -3.10
CA ILE A 126 3.17 17.08 -4.41
C ILE A 126 2.31 17.97 -5.30
N ILE A 127 0.99 17.79 -5.31
CA ILE A 127 0.06 18.59 -6.12
C ILE A 127 0.11 20.04 -5.64
N THR A 128 -0.07 20.29 -4.34
CA THR A 128 -0.03 21.63 -3.75
C THR A 128 1.28 22.35 -4.07
N LEU A 129 2.43 21.68 -3.91
CA LEU A 129 3.73 22.28 -4.21
C LEU A 129 3.96 22.51 -5.71
N THR A 130 3.23 21.83 -6.59
CA THR A 130 3.31 22.07 -8.04
C THR A 130 2.54 23.32 -8.44
N GLU A 131 1.46 23.64 -7.74
CA GLU A 131 0.56 24.76 -8.05
C GLU A 131 1.09 26.11 -7.56
N ILE A 132 2.10 26.11 -6.69
CA ILE A 132 2.76 27.34 -6.22
C ILE A 132 3.43 28.03 -7.43
N PRO A 133 3.02 29.28 -7.78
CA PRO A 133 3.63 30.01 -8.89
C PRO A 133 5.11 30.24 -8.62
N LYS A 134 5.94 29.98 -9.64
CA LYS A 134 7.38 30.25 -9.54
C LYS A 134 7.60 31.77 -9.60
N PRO A 135 8.43 32.35 -8.72
CA PRO A 135 8.82 33.74 -8.86
C PRO A 135 9.47 33.96 -10.24
N PRO A 136 9.21 35.11 -10.90
CA PRO A 136 9.84 35.43 -12.18
C PRO A 136 11.36 35.35 -12.02
N ARG A 137 12.02 34.73 -12.99
CA ARG A 137 13.48 34.69 -13.05
C ARG A 137 13.94 36.02 -13.63
N GLU A 138 14.75 36.77 -12.87
CA GLU A 138 15.57 37.88 -13.39
C GLU A 138 16.65 37.35 -14.35
#